data_AF-A0A433H2T7-F1
#
_entry.id   AF-A0A433H2T7-F1
#
_cell.length_a   1.000
_cell.length_b   1.000
_cell.length_c   1.000
_cell.angle_alpha   90.00
_cell.angle_beta   90.00
_cell.angle_gamma   90.00
#
_symmetry.space_group_name_H-M   'P 1'
#
loop_
_entity.id
_entity.type
_entity.pdbx_description
1 polymer ?
#
loop_
_entity_poly.entity_id
_entity_poly.type
_entity_poly.pdbx_seq_one_letter_code
_entity_poly.pdbx_strand_id
1 'polypeptide(L)'
;MLGRLFDHPLYLVILLVIILLLFGAPKLPGMARSLGQSMRIFKSEVKEMKDDKSDKSGQGQKNSVVNGEVVSNGDVDSNGSHAPGGATAEPNVRDQGTSHR
;
A
#
# COMPACT_ATOMS: atom_id res chain seq x y z
N MET A 1 12.26 -21.70 40.24
CA MET A 1 13.24 -20.62 40.48
C MET A 1 13.43 -19.64 39.31
N LEU A 2 12.87 -19.90 38.11
CA LEU A 2 13.00 -19.03 36.93
C LEU A 2 11.96 -17.89 36.84
N GLY A 3 10.86 -17.93 37.61
CA GLY A 3 9.77 -16.94 37.51
C GLY A 3 10.18 -15.51 37.87
N ARG A 4 11.06 -15.35 38.86
CA ARG A 4 11.48 -14.04 39.39
C ARG A 4 12.34 -13.22 38.41
N LEU A 5 12.86 -13.84 37.36
CA LEU A 5 13.67 -13.19 36.33
C LEU A 5 12.80 -12.46 35.29
N PHE A 6 11.56 -12.90 35.10
CA PHE A 6 10.61 -12.30 34.15
C PHE A 6 9.75 -11.21 34.79
N ASP A 7 9.63 -11.21 36.12
CA ASP A 7 8.86 -10.20 36.87
C ASP A 7 9.58 -8.83 36.96
N HIS A 8 10.86 -8.75 36.59
CA HIS A 8 11.61 -7.49 36.65
C HIS A 8 11.67 -6.85 35.25
N PRO A 9 10.93 -5.75 35.00
CA PRO A 9 10.86 -5.13 33.67
C PRO A 9 12.22 -4.69 33.15
N LEU A 10 13.20 -4.41 34.02
CA LEU A 10 14.56 -4.05 33.62
C LEU A 10 15.30 -5.15 32.86
N TYR A 11 15.05 -6.45 33.12
CA TYR A 11 15.76 -7.50 32.38
C TYR A 11 15.32 -7.55 30.91
N LEU A 12 14.04 -7.27 30.63
CA LEU A 12 13.53 -7.13 29.26
C LEU A 12 14.17 -5.93 28.55
N VAL A 13 14.34 -4.81 29.26
CA VAL A 13 15.03 -3.63 28.70
C VAL A 13 16.50 -3.96 28.40
N ILE A 14 17.21 -4.62 29.30
CA ILE A 14 18.61 -5.04 29.09
C ILE A 14 18.73 -5.98 27.90
N LEU A 15 17.84 -6.97 27.79
CA LEU A 15 17.81 -7.89 26.65
C LEU A 15 17.55 -7.15 25.33
N LEU A 16 16.61 -6.21 25.32
CA LEU A 16 16.30 -5.38 24.16
C LEU A 16 17.52 -4.53 23.75
N VAL A 17 18.23 -3.95 24.72
CA VAL A 17 19.45 -3.19 24.50
C VAL A 17 20.54 -4.08 23.89
N ILE A 18 20.75 -5.30 24.38
CA ILE A 18 21.72 -6.24 23.78
C ILE A 18 21.37 -6.53 22.31
N ILE A 19 20.11 -6.80 22.00
CA ILE A 19 19.65 -7.02 20.62
C ILE A 19 19.87 -5.77 19.75
N LEU A 20 19.60 -4.57 20.29
CA LEU A 20 19.86 -3.30 19.63
C LEU A 20 21.36 -3.08 19.36
N LEU A 21 22.26 -3.51 20.24
CA LEU A 21 23.71 -3.43 20.01
C LEU A 21 24.18 -4.41 18.93
N LEU A 22 23.65 -5.65 18.91
CA LEU A 22 24.05 -6.67 17.94
C LEU A 22 23.50 -6.38 16.53
N PHE A 23 22.22 -6.00 16.45
CA PHE A 23 21.54 -5.80 15.18
C PHE A 23 21.56 -4.33 14.74
N GLY A 24 21.68 -3.38 15.66
CA GLY A 24 21.57 -1.95 15.37
C GLY A 24 20.12 -1.46 15.31
N ALA A 25 19.90 -0.20 15.68
CA ALA A 25 18.59 0.47 15.63
C ALA A 25 17.87 0.41 14.26
N PRO A 26 18.52 0.52 13.08
CA PRO A 26 17.82 0.50 11.80
C PRO A 26 17.45 -0.91 11.30
N LYS A 27 18.07 -1.99 11.81
CA LYS A 27 17.82 -3.37 11.34
C LYS A 27 16.60 -4.01 12.01
N LEU A 28 16.34 -3.69 13.28
CA LEU A 28 15.13 -4.14 13.99
C LEU A 28 13.82 -3.79 13.28
N PRO A 29 13.57 -2.52 12.88
CA PRO A 29 12.32 -2.14 12.24
C PRO A 29 12.22 -2.68 10.80
N GLY A 30 13.34 -3.03 10.15
CA GLY A 30 13.33 -3.72 8.87
C GLY A 30 12.87 -5.18 9.01
N MET A 31 13.48 -5.91 9.94
CA MET A 31 13.13 -7.32 10.21
C MET A 31 11.71 -7.47 10.75
N ALA A 32 11.28 -6.57 11.65
CA ALA A 32 9.91 -6.59 12.16
C ALA A 32 8.86 -6.36 11.06
N ARG A 33 9.15 -5.49 10.08
CA ARG A 33 8.24 -5.24 8.95
C ARG A 33 8.13 -6.45 8.03
N SER A 34 9.25 -7.08 7.65
CA SER A 34 9.21 -8.27 6.79
C SER A 34 8.53 -9.45 7.49
N LEU A 35 8.87 -9.71 8.76
CA LEU A 35 8.21 -10.74 9.58
C LEU A 35 6.71 -10.45 9.77
N GLY A 36 6.33 -9.19 9.97
CA GLY A 36 4.93 -8.77 10.10
C GLY A 36 4.13 -8.99 8.81
N GLN A 37 4.73 -8.72 7.64
CA GLN A 37 4.12 -9.00 6.35
C GLN A 37 3.92 -10.50 6.12
N SER A 38 4.94 -11.32 6.36
CA SER A 38 4.82 -12.79 6.26
C SER A 38 3.80 -13.36 7.26
N MET A 39 3.78 -12.86 8.49
CA MET A 39 2.84 -13.32 9.52
C MET A 39 1.40 -12.91 9.20
N ARG A 40 1.16 -11.77 8.55
CA ARG A 40 -0.17 -11.38 8.11
C ARG A 40 -0.75 -12.35 7.10
N ILE A 41 0.05 -12.73 6.09
CA ILE A 41 -0.34 -13.68 5.04
C ILE A 41 -0.63 -15.05 5.64
N PHE A 42 0.29 -15.55 6.47
CA PHE A 42 0.11 -16.80 7.19
C PHE A 42 -1.12 -16.79 8.10
N LYS A 43 -1.38 -15.69 8.80
CA LYS A 43 -2.57 -15.55 9.68
C LYS A 43 -3.87 -15.56 8.87
N SER A 44 -3.91 -14.96 7.68
CA SER A 44 -5.09 -15.02 6.80
C SER A 44 -5.32 -16.42 6.25
N GLU A 45 -4.28 -17.11 5.77
CA GLU A 45 -4.39 -18.48 5.26
C GLU A 45 -4.81 -19.45 6.38
N VAL A 46 -4.21 -19.34 7.57
CA VAL A 46 -4.57 -20.17 8.73
C VAL A 46 -5.97 -19.84 9.26
N LYS A 47 -6.41 -18.59 9.15
CA LYS A 47 -7.77 -18.19 9.53
C LYS A 47 -8.78 -18.78 8.55
N GLU A 48 -8.53 -18.70 7.26
CA GLU A 48 -9.39 -19.32 6.23
C GLU A 48 -9.52 -20.84 6.45
N MET A 49 -8.43 -21.53 6.79
CA MET A 49 -8.47 -22.96 7.14
C MET A 49 -9.22 -23.28 8.44
N LYS A 50 -9.29 -22.33 9.38
CA LYS A 50 -10.04 -22.45 10.64
C LYS A 50 -11.51 -22.09 10.46
N ASP A 51 -11.78 -21.06 9.67
CA ASP A 51 -13.11 -20.57 9.32
C ASP A 51 -13.81 -21.60 8.42
N ASP A 52 -13.11 -22.30 7.51
CA ASP A 52 -13.67 -23.47 6.78
C ASP A 52 -14.10 -24.64 7.70
N LYS A 53 -13.59 -24.69 8.94
CA LYS A 53 -14.03 -25.64 9.97
C LYS A 53 -15.08 -25.06 10.92
N SER A 54 -15.33 -23.76 10.90
CA SER A 54 -16.22 -23.08 11.85
C SER A 54 -17.36 -22.25 11.23
N ASP A 55 -17.37 -21.99 9.93
CA ASP A 55 -18.44 -21.27 9.23
C ASP A 55 -19.58 -22.19 8.76
N LYS A 56 -20.23 -22.80 9.76
CA LYS A 56 -21.67 -22.53 9.93
C LYS A 56 -21.76 -21.46 11.02
N SER A 57 -21.95 -20.19 10.60
CA SER A 57 -21.96 -18.94 11.41
C SER A 57 -20.56 -18.44 11.77
N GLY A 58 -20.10 -17.24 11.40
CA GLY A 58 -20.72 -16.02 10.92
C GLY A 58 -19.87 -14.83 11.39
N GLN A 59 -19.59 -13.91 10.46
CA GLN A 59 -18.98 -12.57 10.61
C GLN A 59 -17.47 -12.45 10.93
N GLY A 60 -16.76 -11.73 10.06
CA GLY A 60 -15.69 -10.83 10.51
C GLY A 60 -14.62 -10.46 9.51
N GLN A 61 -14.92 -9.59 8.54
CA GLN A 61 -14.06 -8.42 8.27
C GLN A 61 -14.77 -7.34 7.43
N LYS A 62 -15.35 -6.38 8.13
CA LYS A 62 -15.82 -5.10 7.61
C LYS A 62 -14.60 -4.19 7.40
N ASN A 63 -13.92 -4.31 6.26
CA ASN A 63 -12.96 -3.30 5.82
C ASN A 63 -13.74 -2.18 5.13
N SER A 64 -14.17 -1.18 5.89
CA SER A 64 -14.58 0.12 5.33
C SER A 64 -13.35 0.76 4.68
N VAL A 65 -13.24 0.63 3.37
CA VAL A 65 -12.44 1.52 2.55
C VAL A 65 -13.23 2.82 2.46
N VAL A 66 -12.84 3.83 3.25
CA VAL A 66 -13.35 5.18 3.08
C VAL A 66 -12.75 5.70 1.77
N ASN A 67 -13.59 5.82 0.74
CA ASN A 67 -13.24 6.51 -0.49
C ASN A 67 -12.88 7.95 -0.14
N GLY A 68 -11.63 8.34 -0.35
CA GLY A 68 -11.20 9.72 -0.24
C GLY A 68 -11.83 10.52 -1.39
N GLU A 69 -12.98 11.12 -1.14
CA GLU A 69 -13.49 12.19 -1.99
C GLU A 69 -12.55 13.39 -1.82
N VAL A 70 -11.75 13.68 -2.85
CA VAL A 70 -11.02 14.94 -2.94
C VAL A 70 -12.03 16.03 -3.24
N VAL A 71 -12.40 16.82 -2.23
CA VAL A 71 -13.21 18.02 -2.40
C VAL A 71 -12.43 18.99 -3.30
N SER A 72 -12.90 19.15 -4.53
CA SER A 72 -12.35 20.12 -5.49
C SER A 72 -12.74 21.53 -5.03
N ASN A 73 -11.83 22.19 -4.33
CA ASN A 73 -12.03 23.56 -3.88
C ASN A 73 -11.67 24.51 -5.04
N GLY A 74 -12.67 25.11 -5.68
CA GLY A 74 -12.44 26.21 -6.62
C GLY A 74 -13.43 26.27 -7.78
N ASP A 75 -14.65 26.69 -7.49
CA ASP A 75 -15.37 27.57 -8.41
C ASP A 75 -14.57 28.86 -8.55
N VAL A 76 -13.92 29.07 -9.70
CA VAL A 76 -13.55 30.40 -10.16
C VAL A 76 -14.00 30.51 -11.61
N ASP A 77 -14.95 31.41 -11.80
CA ASP A 77 -15.57 31.82 -13.04
C ASP A 77 -14.62 31.94 -14.23
N SER A 78 -15.09 31.48 -15.39
CA SER A 78 -14.94 32.18 -16.66
C SER A 78 -15.92 31.63 -17.68
N ASN A 79 -17.14 32.17 -17.65
CA ASN A 79 -18.00 32.25 -18.82
C ASN A 79 -17.25 33.04 -19.92
N GLY A 80 -16.59 32.31 -20.81
CA GLY A 80 -15.92 32.83 -22.00
C GLY A 80 -16.38 32.02 -23.21
N SER A 81 -17.51 32.43 -23.77
CA SER A 81 -17.99 32.01 -25.08
C SER A 81 -16.91 32.23 -26.15
N HIS A 82 -16.54 31.18 -26.89
CA HIS A 82 -16.03 31.27 -28.27
C HIS A 82 -16.49 30.03 -29.04
N ALA A 83 -17.22 30.29 -30.13
CA ALA A 83 -17.92 29.32 -30.97
C ALA A 83 -16.95 28.59 -31.94
N PRO A 84 -17.40 27.55 -32.67
CA PRO A 84 -16.56 26.61 -33.40
C PRO A 84 -16.05 27.25 -34.71
N GLY A 85 -14.76 27.08 -35.00
CA GLY A 85 -14.16 27.64 -36.21
C GLY A 85 -13.03 26.78 -36.77
N GLY A 86 -13.26 26.21 -37.95
CA GLY A 86 -12.23 26.13 -38.98
C GLY A 86 -11.44 24.82 -39.05
N ALA A 87 -11.47 24.25 -40.26
CA ALA A 87 -10.51 23.32 -40.86
C ALA A 87 -9.08 23.46 -40.29
N THR A 88 -8.33 22.38 -40.10
CA THR A 88 -7.73 21.64 -41.22
C THR A 88 -7.37 20.22 -40.82
N ALA A 89 -7.89 19.24 -41.57
CA ALA A 89 -7.29 17.92 -41.64
C ALA A 89 -5.95 18.04 -42.38
N GLU A 90 -4.83 17.73 -41.72
CA GLU A 90 -3.57 17.44 -42.38
C GLU A 90 -3.40 15.91 -42.47
N PRO A 91 -3.62 15.30 -43.66
CA PRO A 91 -3.24 13.91 -43.88
C PRO A 91 -1.76 13.85 -44.26
N ASN A 92 -0.96 13.22 -43.40
CA ASN A 92 0.43 12.89 -43.66
C ASN A 92 0.52 11.80 -44.76
N VAL A 93 0.71 12.21 -46.02
CA VAL A 93 1.00 11.31 -47.15
C VAL A 93 2.38 11.62 -47.67
N ARG A 94 3.34 10.78 -47.30
CA ARG A 94 4.70 10.74 -47.81
C ARG A 94 4.81 9.57 -48.80
N ASP A 95 4.51 9.84 -50.07
CA ASP A 95 4.61 8.89 -51.18
C ASP A 95 5.01 9.68 -52.43
N GLN A 96 6.30 9.65 -52.78
CA GLN A 96 6.89 8.93 -53.91
C GLN A 96 7.02 9.77 -55.19
N GLY A 97 8.22 9.71 -55.76
CA GLY A 97 8.60 10.47 -56.95
C GLY A 97 10.11 10.47 -57.14
N THR A 98 10.69 9.28 -57.23
CA THR A 98 12.05 9.04 -57.70
C THR A 98 12.26 9.73 -59.06
N SER A 99 13.30 10.55 -59.11
CA SER A 99 13.73 11.36 -60.24
C SER A 99 13.94 10.57 -61.53
N HIS A 100 13.48 11.18 -62.61
CA HIS A 100 14.12 11.26 -63.92
C HIS A 100 15.66 11.13 -63.87
N ARG A 101 16.21 10.07 -64.47
CA ARG A 101 17.12 10.12 -65.62
C ARG A 101 17.64 8.74 -65.98
#